data_AF-A0A6N6T6S5-F1
#
_entry.id   AF-A0A6N6T6S5-F1
#
_cell.length_a   1.000
_cell.length_b   1.000
_cell.length_c   1.000
_cell.angle_alpha   90.00
_cell.angle_beta   90.00
_cell.angle_gamma   90.00
#
_symmetry.space_group_name_H-M   'P 1'
#
loop_
_entity.id
_entity.type
_entity.pdbx_description
1 polymer ?
#
loop_
_entity_poly.entity_id
_entity_poly.type
_entity_poly.pdbx_seq_one_letter_code
_entity_poly.pdbx_strand_id
1 'polypeptide(L)'
;MAKVSGPLFSMEASGSYGGAIVFAKWKGRQYSRQLVIPANPNSADQEEVRNRLRVTGALQKWVNTTTTVESGQTDTDKTRIIAATPGGFAWNGHLVDNCVGKGGLTYAAAEAAYTALTAPQKTAWNDAAIALSPALAQVYQTQAGGTAGTPKTAGEVFFIYRYGLSQLGLAAAPGGTPPTYA
;
A
#
# COMPACT_ATOMS: atom_id res chain seq x y z
N MET A 1 40.95 3.05 -1.79
CA MET A 1 40.65 3.40 -3.19
C MET A 1 41.95 3.46 -3.97
N ALA A 2 42.13 2.58 -4.95
CA ALA A 2 43.28 2.64 -5.84
C ALA A 2 43.22 3.95 -6.63
N LYS A 3 44.25 4.79 -6.51
CA LYS A 3 44.43 5.95 -7.39
C LYS A 3 44.88 5.39 -8.75
N VAL A 4 44.06 5.56 -9.78
CA VAL A 4 44.40 5.09 -11.12
C VAL A 4 45.30 6.13 -11.76
N SER A 5 46.58 5.80 -11.94
CA SER A 5 47.52 6.63 -12.70
C SER A 5 47.38 6.31 -14.18
N GLY A 6 46.78 7.21 -14.95
CA GLY A 6 46.54 7.07 -16.38
C GLY A 6 45.36 6.13 -16.68
N PRO A 7 44.14 6.65 -16.89
CA PRO A 7 42.96 5.78 -17.02
C PRO A 7 42.98 4.94 -18.30
N LEU A 8 43.79 5.33 -19.31
CA LEU A 8 44.34 4.50 -20.42
C LEU A 8 45.29 5.33 -21.33
N PHE A 9 46.24 6.10 -20.79
CA PHE A 9 47.10 7.13 -21.47
C PHE A 9 46.61 8.60 -21.48
N SER A 10 46.20 9.14 -20.33
CA SER A 10 46.15 10.60 -20.08
C SER A 10 45.18 11.46 -20.93
N MET A 11 44.01 10.93 -21.29
CA MET A 11 42.83 11.75 -21.66
C MET A 11 41.69 11.44 -20.70
N GLU A 12 40.91 12.45 -20.34
CA GLU A 12 39.86 12.41 -19.31
C GLU A 12 38.79 11.33 -19.57
N ALA A 13 39.08 10.09 -19.17
CA ALA A 13 38.15 8.98 -19.36
C ALA A 13 36.95 9.11 -18.40
N SER A 14 35.75 9.04 -18.97
CA SER A 14 34.49 9.04 -18.25
C SER A 14 33.54 8.00 -18.86
N GLY A 15 32.66 7.43 -18.05
CA GLY A 15 31.67 6.44 -18.50
C GLY A 15 32.07 4.99 -18.20
N SER A 16 31.26 4.05 -18.70
CA SER A 16 31.46 2.61 -18.51
C SER A 16 32.33 2.02 -19.62
N TYR A 17 33.24 1.12 -19.24
CA TYR A 17 34.05 0.32 -20.14
C TYR A 17 33.75 -1.16 -19.92
N GLY A 18 33.42 -1.85 -21.02
CA GLY A 18 33.13 -3.29 -21.03
C GLY A 18 32.00 -3.74 -20.09
N GLY A 19 31.12 -2.82 -19.65
CA GLY A 19 30.04 -3.13 -18.69
C GLY A 19 30.53 -3.55 -17.30
N ALA A 20 31.83 -3.42 -17.00
CA ALA A 20 32.44 -3.93 -15.77
C ALA A 20 33.09 -2.82 -14.94
N ILE A 21 33.61 -1.77 -15.58
CA ILE A 21 34.35 -0.69 -14.91
C ILE A 21 33.75 0.66 -15.30
N VAL A 22 33.57 1.55 -14.34
CA VAL A 22 33.16 2.95 -14.57
C VAL A 22 34.29 3.88 -14.15
N PHE A 23 34.68 4.77 -15.05
CA PHE A 23 35.63 5.85 -14.77
C PHE A 23 34.87 7.11 -14.40
N ALA A 24 35.28 7.74 -13.30
CA ALA A 24 34.67 8.97 -12.82
C ALA A 24 35.73 9.90 -12.20
N LYS A 25 35.39 11.20 -12.15
CA LYS A 25 36.21 12.25 -11.56
C LYS A 25 35.47 12.85 -10.37
N TRP A 26 36.11 12.86 -9.20
CA TRP A 26 35.58 13.53 -8.01
C TRP A 26 36.64 14.43 -7.40
N LYS A 27 36.35 15.73 -7.30
CA LYS A 27 37.26 16.76 -6.74
C LYS A 27 38.68 16.66 -7.32
N GLY A 28 38.79 16.58 -8.65
CA GLY A 28 40.08 16.50 -9.35
C GLY A 28 40.79 15.14 -9.26
N ARG A 29 40.28 14.16 -8.50
CA ARG A 29 40.82 12.79 -8.47
C ARG A 29 40.03 11.88 -9.39
N GLN A 30 40.77 11.20 -10.27
CA GLN A 30 40.23 10.14 -11.10
C GLN A 30 40.17 8.84 -10.28
N TYR A 31 39.07 8.12 -10.40
CA TYR A 31 38.90 6.82 -9.77
C TYR A 31 38.12 5.88 -10.70
N SER A 32 38.40 4.59 -10.58
CA SER A 32 37.61 3.53 -11.19
C SER A 32 36.78 2.84 -10.12
N ARG A 33 35.57 2.44 -10.50
CA ARG A 33 34.69 1.60 -9.68
C ARG A 33 34.13 0.47 -10.52
N GLN A 34 33.81 -0.65 -9.89
CA GLN A 34 33.04 -1.70 -10.55
C GLN A 34 31.67 -1.15 -10.95
N LEU A 35 31.23 -1.43 -12.19
CA LEU A 35 29.85 -1.18 -12.59
C LEU A 35 28.98 -2.19 -11.84
N VAL A 36 28.21 -1.70 -10.88
CA VAL A 36 27.13 -2.47 -10.25
C VAL A 36 25.85 -1.96 -10.88
N ILE A 37 25.19 -2.79 -11.68
CA ILE A 37 23.81 -2.55 -12.10
C ILE A 37 22.95 -3.14 -10.98
N PRO A 38 22.35 -2.32 -10.09
CA PRO A 38 21.46 -2.85 -9.09
C PRO A 38 20.29 -3.52 -9.80
N ALA A 39 19.98 -4.76 -9.43
CA ALA A 39 18.71 -5.33 -9.80
C ALA A 39 17.61 -4.46 -9.16
N ASN A 40 16.66 -3.98 -9.96
CA ASN A 40 15.37 -3.50 -9.47
C ASN A 40 14.35 -4.61 -9.73
N PRO A 41 14.43 -5.76 -9.01
CA PRO A 41 13.49 -6.84 -9.22
C PRO A 41 12.09 -6.28 -8.93
N ASN A 42 11.10 -6.72 -9.70
CA ASN A 42 9.71 -6.51 -9.37
C ASN A 42 9.17 -7.82 -8.78
N SER A 43 9.62 -8.15 -7.56
CA SER A 43 9.37 -9.46 -6.95
C SER A 43 7.92 -9.59 -6.47
N ALA A 44 7.48 -10.84 -6.26
CA ALA A 44 6.14 -11.13 -5.74
C ALA A 44 5.91 -10.43 -4.38
N ASP A 45 6.85 -10.53 -3.44
CA ASP A 45 6.73 -9.93 -2.11
C ASP A 45 6.64 -8.40 -2.16
N GLN A 46 7.38 -7.76 -3.06
CA GLN A 46 7.30 -6.31 -3.24
C GLN A 46 5.97 -5.87 -3.86
N GLU A 47 5.41 -6.66 -4.77
CA GLU A 47 4.09 -6.42 -5.32
C GLU A 47 3.00 -6.65 -4.28
N GLU A 48 3.15 -7.63 -3.40
CA GLU A 48 2.22 -7.87 -2.31
C GLU A 48 2.13 -6.65 -1.37
N VAL A 49 3.27 -6.09 -0.95
CA VAL A 49 3.29 -4.87 -0.13
C VAL A 49 2.68 -3.69 -0.89
N ARG A 50 2.99 -3.52 -2.19
CA ARG A 50 2.40 -2.46 -3.02
C ARG A 50 0.88 -2.62 -3.18
N ASN A 51 0.41 -3.84 -3.37
CA ASN A 51 -1.01 -4.19 -3.47
C ASN A 51 -1.78 -3.81 -2.20
N ARG A 52 -1.23 -4.16 -1.03
CA ARG A 52 -1.77 -3.73 0.28
C ARG A 52 -1.86 -2.20 0.36
N LEU A 53 -0.79 -1.49 -0.01
CA LEU A 53 -0.76 -0.03 -0.01
C LEU A 53 -1.75 0.60 -1.00
N ARG A 54 -1.98 -0.01 -2.17
CA ARG A 54 -3.00 0.46 -3.13
C ARG A 54 -4.40 0.40 -2.52
N VAL A 55 -4.73 -0.70 -1.85
CA VAL A 55 -6.02 -0.85 -1.17
C VAL A 55 -6.16 0.17 -0.04
N THR A 56 -5.17 0.27 0.85
CA THR A 56 -5.25 1.23 1.96
C THR A 56 -5.22 2.68 1.51
N GLY A 57 -4.54 2.99 0.40
CA GLY A 57 -4.55 4.32 -0.22
C GLY A 57 -5.92 4.69 -0.81
N ALA A 58 -6.60 3.72 -1.44
CA ALA A 58 -7.99 3.91 -1.89
C ALA A 58 -8.94 4.17 -0.72
N LEU A 59 -8.77 3.42 0.38
CA LEU A 59 -9.54 3.61 1.61
C LEU A 59 -9.30 4.97 2.25
N GLN A 60 -8.04 5.38 2.39
CA GLN A 60 -7.70 6.72 2.90
C GLN A 60 -8.38 7.82 2.08
N LYS A 61 -8.36 7.70 0.75
CA LYS A 61 -9.01 8.65 -0.13
C LYS A 61 -10.51 8.69 0.12
N TRP A 62 -11.15 7.52 0.19
CA TRP A 62 -12.59 7.40 0.45
C TRP A 62 -12.98 8.03 1.79
N VAL A 63 -12.30 7.67 2.89
CA VAL A 63 -12.51 8.22 4.23
C VAL A 63 -12.36 9.74 4.24
N ASN A 64 -11.42 10.29 3.46
CA ASN A 64 -11.23 11.74 3.39
C ASN A 64 -12.37 12.48 2.69
N THR A 65 -13.09 11.81 1.78
CA THR A 65 -14.10 12.41 0.90
C THR A 65 -15.54 12.10 1.28
N THR A 66 -15.78 10.98 1.97
CA THR A 66 -17.13 10.58 2.36
C THR A 66 -17.70 11.53 3.41
N THR A 67 -18.99 11.80 3.29
CA THR A 67 -19.78 12.55 4.29
C THR A 67 -20.80 11.65 4.99
N THR A 68 -20.88 10.36 4.61
CA THR A 68 -21.83 9.43 5.21
C THR A 68 -21.35 8.99 6.58
N VAL A 69 -22.28 8.76 7.48
CA VAL A 69 -22.04 8.35 8.85
C VAL A 69 -22.53 6.92 9.03
N GLU A 70 -21.73 6.08 9.70
CA GLU A 70 -22.15 4.73 10.07
C GLU A 70 -23.37 4.81 11.00
N SER A 71 -24.39 3.99 10.75
CA SER A 71 -25.59 3.96 11.58
C SER A 71 -25.23 3.72 13.06
N GLY A 72 -25.75 4.56 13.95
CA GLY A 72 -25.43 4.53 15.38
C GLY A 72 -24.20 5.35 15.79
N GLN A 73 -23.54 6.04 14.86
CA GLN A 73 -22.45 6.98 15.14
C GLN A 73 -22.94 8.42 14.98
N THR A 74 -22.27 9.34 15.69
CA THR A 74 -22.56 10.78 15.63
C THR A 74 -21.72 11.50 14.57
N ASP A 75 -20.52 10.99 14.32
CA ASP A 75 -19.50 11.63 13.51
C ASP A 75 -19.05 10.74 12.36
N THR A 76 -18.55 11.37 11.30
CA THR A 76 -17.92 10.64 10.19
C THR A 76 -16.72 9.83 10.68
N ASP A 77 -16.44 8.73 9.99
CA ASP A 77 -15.31 7.88 10.35
C ASP A 77 -13.98 8.63 10.35
N LYS A 78 -13.80 9.64 9.49
CA LYS A 78 -12.62 10.50 9.50
C LYS A 78 -12.43 11.15 10.87
N THR A 79 -13.46 11.78 11.42
CA THR A 79 -13.40 12.45 12.72
C THR A 79 -13.11 11.44 13.84
N ARG A 80 -13.73 10.26 13.77
CA ARG A 80 -13.53 9.17 14.73
C ARG A 80 -12.11 8.62 14.69
N ILE A 81 -11.54 8.45 13.49
CA ILE A 81 -10.15 8.00 13.30
C ILE A 81 -9.18 9.08 13.81
N ILE A 82 -9.43 10.36 13.53
CA ILE A 82 -8.61 11.46 14.07
C ILE A 82 -8.59 11.39 15.61
N ALA A 83 -9.75 11.20 16.25
CA ALA A 83 -9.84 11.10 17.70
C ALA A 83 -9.11 9.87 18.27
N ALA A 84 -9.09 8.75 17.55
CA ALA A 84 -8.38 7.54 17.95
C ALA A 84 -6.87 7.58 17.63
N THR A 85 -6.41 8.54 16.82
CA THR A 85 -5.03 8.59 16.37
C THR A 85 -4.10 9.06 17.49
N PRO A 86 -3.04 8.30 17.84
CA PRO A 86 -2.07 8.71 18.84
C PRO A 86 -1.32 10.00 18.45
N GLY A 87 -0.90 10.78 19.44
CA GLY A 87 -0.09 11.97 19.22
C GLY A 87 1.20 11.65 18.44
N GLY A 88 1.49 12.47 17.42
CA GLY A 88 2.66 12.29 16.54
C GLY A 88 2.35 11.59 15.21
N PHE A 89 1.15 11.04 15.03
CA PHE A 89 0.69 10.52 13.75
C PHE A 89 -0.33 11.46 13.10
N ALA A 90 -0.30 11.53 11.77
CA ALA A 90 -1.44 11.99 11.00
C ALA A 90 -2.44 10.82 10.87
N TRP A 91 -3.75 11.13 10.91
CA TRP A 91 -4.83 10.14 10.92
C TRP A 91 -4.73 9.12 9.76
N ASN A 92 -4.28 9.59 8.59
CA ASN A 92 -4.10 8.77 7.41
C ASN A 92 -2.93 7.80 7.54
N GLY A 93 -1.80 8.28 8.07
CA GLY A 93 -0.64 7.44 8.35
C GLY A 93 -0.97 6.38 9.39
N HIS A 94 -1.76 6.73 10.42
CA HIS A 94 -2.20 5.79 11.43
C HIS A 94 -3.13 4.70 10.88
N LEU A 95 -4.06 5.07 9.99
CA LEU A 95 -4.93 4.09 9.31
C LEU A 95 -4.12 3.10 8.47
N VAL A 96 -3.14 3.59 7.70
CA VAL A 96 -2.27 2.73 6.88
C VAL A 96 -1.39 1.84 7.76
N ASP A 97 -0.82 2.37 8.84
CA ASP A 97 -0.01 1.62 9.79
C ASP A 97 -0.81 0.51 10.49
N ASN A 98 -2.08 0.78 10.87
CA ASN A 98 -2.91 -0.25 11.47
C ASN A 98 -3.19 -1.42 10.50
N CYS A 99 -3.47 -1.09 9.23
CA CYS A 99 -3.73 -2.11 8.21
C CYS A 99 -2.45 -2.85 7.77
N VAL A 100 -1.32 -2.15 7.59
CA VAL A 100 -0.10 -2.67 6.91
C VAL A 100 1.13 -2.72 7.81
N GLY A 101 1.28 -1.82 8.79
CA GLY A 101 2.50 -1.58 9.57
C GLY A 101 3.00 -2.76 10.41
N LYS A 102 2.11 -3.64 10.88
CA LYS A 102 2.48 -4.89 11.59
C LYS A 102 2.82 -6.03 10.63
N GLY A 103 3.64 -5.78 9.61
CA GLY A 103 3.95 -6.76 8.55
C GLY A 103 2.73 -7.17 7.70
N GLY A 104 1.65 -6.38 7.75
CA GLY A 104 0.36 -6.63 7.13
C GLY A 104 -0.44 -7.78 7.74
N LEU A 105 -0.19 -8.14 9.01
CA LEU A 105 -0.97 -9.16 9.72
C LEU A 105 -2.48 -8.82 9.77
N THR A 106 -2.82 -7.55 10.05
CA THR A 106 -4.21 -7.09 10.06
C THR A 106 -4.87 -7.28 8.69
N TYR A 107 -4.16 -6.89 7.63
CA TYR A 107 -4.64 -7.02 6.26
C TYR A 107 -4.81 -8.49 5.85
N ALA A 108 -3.82 -9.35 6.15
CA ALA A 108 -3.89 -10.78 5.87
C ALA A 108 -5.04 -11.46 6.65
N ALA A 109 -5.27 -11.06 7.91
CA ALA A 109 -6.41 -11.54 8.70
C ALA A 109 -7.75 -11.09 8.09
N ALA A 110 -7.84 -9.85 7.61
CA ALA A 110 -9.03 -9.35 6.93
C ALA A 110 -9.32 -10.13 5.63
N GLU A 111 -8.30 -10.42 4.81
CA GLU A 111 -8.45 -11.23 3.59
C GLU A 111 -8.88 -12.68 3.89
N ALA A 112 -8.29 -13.29 4.92
CA ALA A 112 -8.68 -14.62 5.37
C ALA A 112 -10.15 -14.64 5.84
N ALA A 113 -10.56 -13.65 6.64
CA ALA A 113 -11.93 -13.53 7.12
C ALA A 113 -12.93 -13.26 5.97
N TYR A 114 -12.58 -12.43 4.99
CA TYR A 114 -13.41 -12.21 3.81
C TYR A 114 -13.53 -13.47 2.95
N THR A 115 -12.43 -14.22 2.79
CA THR A 115 -12.43 -15.48 2.03
C THR A 115 -13.38 -16.51 2.64
N ALA A 116 -13.45 -16.56 3.97
CA ALA A 116 -14.35 -17.45 4.72
C ALA A 116 -15.85 -17.07 4.61
N LEU A 117 -16.19 -15.87 4.12
CA LEU A 117 -17.58 -15.51 3.88
C LEU A 117 -18.21 -16.35 2.77
N THR A 118 -19.49 -16.66 2.94
CA THR A 118 -20.31 -17.31 1.92
C THR A 118 -20.53 -16.39 0.71
N ALA A 119 -20.84 -16.97 -0.46
CA ALA A 119 -21.08 -16.18 -1.66
C ALA A 119 -22.19 -15.11 -1.50
N PRO A 120 -23.35 -15.39 -0.86
CA PRO A 120 -24.36 -14.36 -0.61
C PRO A 120 -23.86 -13.20 0.27
N GLN A 121 -23.04 -13.51 1.27
CA GLN A 121 -22.44 -12.49 2.14
C GLN A 121 -21.47 -11.60 1.37
N LYS A 122 -20.63 -12.19 0.49
CA LYS A 122 -19.73 -11.42 -0.38
C LYS A 122 -20.50 -10.50 -1.32
N THR A 123 -21.64 -10.94 -1.85
CA THR A 123 -22.55 -10.11 -2.64
C THR A 123 -23.10 -8.95 -1.81
N ALA A 124 -23.60 -9.21 -0.60
CA ALA A 124 -24.11 -8.15 0.28
C ALA A 124 -23.05 -7.08 0.59
N TRP A 125 -21.80 -7.49 0.83
CA TRP A 125 -20.68 -6.55 1.02
C TRP A 125 -20.37 -5.73 -0.23
N ASN A 126 -20.45 -6.32 -1.43
CA ASN A 126 -20.27 -5.58 -2.68
C ASN A 126 -21.40 -4.56 -2.89
N ASP A 127 -22.65 -4.97 -2.69
CA ASP A 127 -23.82 -4.09 -2.85
C ASP A 127 -23.75 -2.91 -1.87
N ALA A 128 -23.40 -3.18 -0.61
CA ALA A 128 -23.19 -2.13 0.39
C ALA A 128 -22.07 -1.17 0.02
N ALA A 129 -20.93 -1.68 -0.48
CA ALA A 129 -19.80 -0.84 -0.90
C ALA A 129 -20.15 0.09 -2.06
N ILE A 130 -20.97 -0.38 -3.02
CA ILE A 130 -21.42 0.40 -4.18
C ILE A 130 -22.50 1.42 -3.78
N ALA A 131 -23.30 1.11 -2.75
CA ALA A 131 -24.34 2.02 -2.23
C ALA A 131 -23.78 3.21 -1.42
N LEU A 132 -22.49 3.19 -1.04
CA LEU A 132 -21.85 4.30 -0.33
C LEU A 132 -21.78 5.58 -1.20
N SER A 133 -21.66 6.74 -0.53
CA SER A 133 -21.46 8.03 -1.18
C SER A 133 -20.19 8.73 -0.66
N PRO A 134 -19.10 8.83 -1.45
CA PRO A 134 -18.93 8.23 -2.78
C PRO A 134 -18.83 6.69 -2.71
N ALA A 135 -19.15 6.01 -3.80
CA ALA A 135 -19.06 4.55 -3.86
C ALA A 135 -17.61 4.07 -3.70
N LEU A 136 -17.41 2.98 -2.95
CA LEU A 136 -16.12 2.30 -2.93
C LEU A 136 -15.96 1.50 -4.23
N ALA A 137 -14.88 1.75 -4.95
CA ALA A 137 -14.56 1.04 -6.18
C ALA A 137 -13.68 -0.18 -5.91
N GLN A 138 -13.70 -1.15 -6.82
CA GLN A 138 -12.70 -2.20 -6.86
C GLN A 138 -11.28 -1.62 -7.01
N VAL A 139 -10.29 -2.31 -6.47
CA VAL A 139 -8.88 -1.90 -6.54
C VAL A 139 -8.09 -2.93 -7.35
N TYR A 140 -7.55 -2.48 -8.49
CA TYR A 140 -6.70 -3.31 -9.35
C TYR A 140 -5.38 -3.67 -8.65
N GLN A 141 -4.97 -4.92 -8.83
CA GLN A 141 -3.73 -5.46 -8.26
C GLN A 141 -2.73 -5.76 -9.37
N THR A 142 -1.46 -5.88 -9.03
CA THR A 142 -0.40 -6.33 -9.96
C THR A 142 0.34 -7.53 -9.39
N GLN A 143 0.96 -8.31 -10.28
CA GLN A 143 1.82 -9.44 -9.93
C GLN A 143 3.28 -9.12 -10.29
N ALA A 144 4.19 -10.04 -9.95
CA ALA A 144 5.60 -9.92 -10.27
C ALA A 144 5.80 -9.63 -11.77
N GLY A 145 6.72 -8.70 -12.07
CA GLY A 145 6.92 -8.21 -13.44
C GLY A 145 5.88 -7.18 -13.92
N GLY A 146 4.94 -6.76 -13.07
CA GLY A 146 3.98 -5.69 -13.35
C GLY A 146 2.77 -6.13 -14.18
N THR A 147 2.54 -7.42 -14.31
CA THR A 147 1.35 -7.97 -14.96
C THR A 147 0.10 -7.71 -14.12
N ALA A 148 -1.07 -7.73 -14.76
CA ALA A 148 -2.34 -7.54 -14.07
C ALA A 148 -2.62 -8.72 -13.11
N GLY A 149 -2.93 -8.40 -11.85
CA GLY A 149 -3.39 -9.36 -10.84
C GLY A 149 -4.90 -9.33 -10.68
N THR A 150 -5.43 -10.30 -9.94
CA THR A 150 -6.86 -10.36 -9.60
C THR A 150 -7.27 -9.11 -8.81
N PRO A 151 -8.21 -8.30 -9.30
CA PRO A 151 -8.68 -7.12 -8.59
C PRO A 151 -9.34 -7.48 -7.27
N LYS A 152 -9.19 -6.61 -6.27
CA LYS A 152 -9.95 -6.66 -5.03
C LYS A 152 -11.32 -6.04 -5.26
N THR A 153 -12.38 -6.79 -4.99
CA THR A 153 -13.75 -6.32 -5.22
C THR A 153 -14.08 -5.13 -4.31
N ALA A 154 -15.09 -4.33 -4.66
CA ALA A 154 -15.52 -3.20 -3.82
C ALA A 154 -15.87 -3.65 -2.39
N GLY A 155 -16.56 -4.78 -2.26
CA GLY A 155 -16.94 -5.37 -0.97
C GLY A 155 -15.75 -5.90 -0.18
N GLU A 156 -14.74 -6.47 -0.84
CA GLU A 156 -13.51 -6.88 -0.16
C GLU A 156 -12.73 -5.68 0.37
N VAL A 157 -12.62 -4.61 -0.42
CA VAL A 157 -11.99 -3.35 -0.01
C VAL A 157 -12.73 -2.75 1.20
N PHE A 158 -14.07 -2.75 1.17
CA PHE A 158 -14.89 -2.27 2.28
C PHE A 158 -14.77 -3.15 3.53
N PHE A 159 -14.68 -4.47 3.36
CA PHE A 159 -14.47 -5.41 4.46
C PHE A 159 -13.12 -5.18 5.14
N ILE A 160 -12.05 -5.00 4.36
CA ILE A 160 -10.69 -4.71 4.87
C ILE A 160 -10.70 -3.41 5.67
N TYR A 161 -11.40 -2.37 5.18
CA TYR A 161 -11.59 -1.13 5.91
C TYR A 161 -12.26 -1.34 7.26
N ARG A 162 -13.39 -2.07 7.27
CA ARG A 162 -14.12 -2.34 8.50
C ARG A 162 -13.29 -3.15 9.50
N TYR A 163 -12.50 -4.10 9.01
CA TYR A 163 -11.56 -4.83 9.84
C TYR A 163 -10.49 -3.89 10.42
N GLY A 164 -9.94 -2.97 9.64
CA GLY A 164 -9.02 -1.93 10.10
C GLY A 164 -9.61 -1.05 11.21
N LEU A 165 -10.87 -0.60 11.05
CA LEU A 165 -11.58 0.12 12.11
C LEU A 165 -11.73 -0.70 13.38
N SER A 166 -11.93 -2.02 13.26
CA SER A 166 -12.04 -2.88 14.45
C SER A 166 -10.74 -2.96 15.24
N GLN A 167 -9.60 -2.96 14.54
CA GLN A 167 -8.28 -2.92 15.17
C GLN A 167 -7.94 -1.55 15.75
N LEU A 168 -8.60 -0.48 15.30
CA LEU A 168 -8.55 0.86 15.92
C LEU A 168 -9.47 0.96 17.15
N GLY A 169 -10.26 -0.08 17.47
CA GLY A 169 -11.26 -0.03 18.55
C GLY A 169 -12.48 0.82 18.22
N LEU A 170 -12.67 1.19 16.95
CA LEU A 170 -13.79 2.02 16.48
C LEU A 170 -14.99 1.17 16.01
N ALA A 171 -14.82 -0.14 15.94
CA ALA A 171 -15.78 -1.06 15.35
C ALA A 171 -15.68 -2.46 15.95
N ALA A 172 -16.78 -3.22 15.89
CA ALA A 172 -16.69 -4.67 16.04
C ALA A 172 -16.03 -5.30 14.80
N ALA A 173 -15.40 -6.46 14.98
CA ALA A 173 -14.85 -7.23 13.87
C ALA A 173 -15.96 -7.55 12.84
N PRO A 174 -15.73 -7.33 11.53
CA PRO A 174 -16.76 -7.54 10.52
C PRO A 174 -17.13 -9.02 10.38
N GLY A 175 -18.42 -9.27 10.18
CA GLY A 175 -18.98 -10.60 9.91
C GLY A 175 -19.67 -10.68 8.54
N GLY A 176 -20.69 -11.52 8.43
CA GLY A 176 -21.43 -11.72 7.18
C GLY A 176 -22.32 -10.56 6.74
N THR A 177 -22.56 -9.58 7.62
CA THR A 177 -23.46 -8.45 7.36
C THR A 177 -22.65 -7.14 7.33
N PRO A 178 -22.70 -6.38 6.22
CA PRO A 178 -22.04 -5.09 6.14
C PRO A 178 -22.72 -4.04 7.05
N PRO A 179 -21.97 -3.07 7.58
CA PRO A 179 -22.55 -1.93 8.27
C PRO A 179 -23.33 -1.03 7.30
N THR A 180 -24.34 -0.33 7.82
CA THR A 180 -25.12 0.65 7.07
C THR A 180 -24.55 2.06 7.27
N TYR A 181 -24.51 2.84 6.19
CA TYR A 181 -24.10 4.23 6.19
C TYR A 181 -25.25 5.10 5.65
N ALA A 182 -25.44 6.28 6.23
CA ALA A 182 -26.45 7.25 5.81
C ALA A 182 -25.87 8.68 5.77
#